data_AF-A0A915XXG1-F1
#
_entry.id   AF-A0A915XXG1-F1
#
_cell.length_a   1.000
_cell.length_b   1.000
_cell.length_c   1.000
_cell.angle_alpha   90.00
_cell.angle_beta   90.00
_cell.angle_gamma   90.00
#
_symmetry.space_group_name_H-M   'P 1'
#
loop_
_entity.id
_entity.type
_entity.pdbx_description
1 polymer ?
#
loop_
_entity_poly.entity_id
_entity_poly.type
_entity_poly.pdbx_seq_one_letter_code
_entity_poly.pdbx_strand_id
1 'polypeptide(L)' 'MDDADLLAVLFAFGNSGGAEDLNNDGIVDDADLLTVLFSFGDGC' A
#
# COMPACT_ATOMS: atom_id res chain seq x y z
N MET A 1 -1.14 -11.15 1.90
CA MET A 1 -0.86 -9.80 2.39
C MET A 1 -1.10 -9.83 3.88
N ASP A 2 -0.12 -9.40 4.66
CA ASP A 2 -0.10 -9.48 6.13
C ASP A 2 -0.01 -8.05 6.70
N ASP A 3 -0.25 -7.87 7.99
CA ASP A 3 -0.27 -6.57 8.67
C ASP A 3 1.07 -5.81 8.61
N ALA A 4 2.16 -6.52 8.33
CA ALA A 4 3.45 -5.95 7.97
C ALA A 4 3.43 -5.16 6.64
N ASP A 5 2.64 -5.58 5.66
CA ASP A 5 2.49 -4.88 4.37
C ASP A 5 1.75 -3.55 4.55
N LEU A 6 0.75 -3.52 5.44
CA LEU A 6 0.04 -2.29 5.83
C LEU A 6 0.97 -1.28 6.50
N LEU A 7 1.86 -1.73 7.38
CA LEU A 7 2.84 -0.86 8.03
C LEU A 7 3.92 -0.38 7.05
N ALA A 8 4.31 -1.20 6.06
CA ALA A 8 5.28 -0.81 5.04
C ALA A 8 4.75 0.35 4.19
N VAL A 9 3.50 0.27 3.71
CA VAL A 9 2.87 1.36 2.95
C VAL A 9 2.69 2.61 3.81
N LEU A 10 2.33 2.45 5.09
CA LEU A 10 2.21 3.59 6.01
C LEU A 10 3.55 4.27 6.31
N PHE A 11 4.66 3.53 6.38
CA PHE A 11 6.00 4.09 6.54
C PHE A 11 6.54 4.74 5.27
N ALA A 12 6.11 4.27 4.10
CA ALA A 12 6.47 4.84 2.80
C ALA A 12 5.55 5.99 2.35
N PHE A 13 4.49 6.30 3.12
CA PHE A 13 3.50 7.32 2.77
C PHE A 13 4.13 8.68 2.48
N GLY A 14 3.91 9.21 1.28
CA GLY A 14 4.51 10.44 0.77
C GLY A 14 5.88 10.28 0.11
N ASN A 15 6.43 9.07 -0.02
CA ASN A 15 7.55 8.82 -0.93
C ASN A 15 7.09 8.80 -2.38
N SER A 16 8.03 9.06 -3.29
CA SER A 16 7.78 8.95 -4.73
C SER A 16 8.17 7.56 -5.23
N GLY A 17 7.16 6.76 -5.58
CA GLY A 17 7.29 5.38 -6.05
C GLY A 17 7.84 4.41 -5.01
N GLY A 18 8.13 3.20 -5.45
CA GLY A 18 8.74 2.15 -4.63
C GLY A 18 8.04 0.81 -4.80
N ALA A 19 8.27 -0.11 -3.85
CA ALA A 19 7.52 -1.38 -3.80
C ALA A 19 6.14 -1.19 -3.17
N GLU A 20 5.91 -0.03 -2.56
CA GLU A 20 4.74 0.36 -1.79
C GLU A 20 3.73 1.16 -2.62
N ASP A 21 4.14 1.60 -3.83
CA ASP A 21 3.30 2.17 -4.88
C ASP A 21 2.64 1.03 -5.66
N LEU A 22 1.43 0.67 -5.23
CA LEU A 22 0.71 -0.50 -5.71
C LEU A 22 -0.13 -0.17 -6.94
N ASN A 23 -0.57 1.07 -7.06
CA ASN A 23 -1.33 1.56 -8.20
C ASN A 23 -0.43 2.08 -9.35
N ASN A 24 0.88 2.22 -9.11
CA ASN A 24 1.91 2.75 -10.01
C ASN A 24 1.62 4.17 -10.51
N ASP A 25 1.09 5.04 -9.65
CA ASP A 25 0.84 6.45 -9.97
C ASP A 25 2.06 7.36 -9.71
N GLY A 26 3.12 6.80 -9.11
CA GLY A 26 4.39 7.48 -8.86
C GLY A 26 4.51 8.13 -7.48
N ILE A 27 3.50 8.00 -6.62
CA ILE A 27 3.50 8.46 -5.24
C ILE A 27 2.84 7.39 -4.36
N VAL A 28 3.41 7.14 -3.18
CA VAL A 28 2.76 6.29 -2.18
C VAL A 28 1.74 7.12 -1.40
N ASP A 29 0.44 6.94 -1.67
CA ASP A 29 -0.64 7.69 -1.03
C ASP A 29 -1.81 6.83 -0.51
N ASP A 30 -2.93 7.46 -0.17
CA ASP A 30 -4.08 6.79 0.38
C ASP A 30 -4.74 5.82 -0.62
N ALA A 31 -4.55 6.01 -1.93
CA ALA A 31 -4.98 5.06 -2.94
C ALA A 31 -4.22 3.73 -2.84
N ASP A 32 -2.92 3.75 -2.50
CA ASP A 32 -2.15 2.53 -2.25
C ASP A 32 -2.57 1.85 -0.96
N LEU A 33 -2.77 2.62 0.12
CA LEU A 33 -3.30 2.09 1.38
C LEU A 33 -4.66 1.43 1.18
N LEU A 34 -5.55 2.06 0.40
CA LEU A 34 -6.85 1.49 0.07
C LEU A 34 -6.71 0.21 -0.77
N THR A 35 -5.73 0.13 -1.66
CA THR A 35 -5.43 -1.08 -2.44
C THR A 35 -5.01 -2.24 -1.54
N VAL A 36 -4.16 -2.00 -0.53
CA VAL A 36 -3.84 -3.01 0.49
C VAL A 36 -5.06 -3.37 1.30
N LEU A 37 -5.81 -2.38 1.80
CA LEU A 37 -7.01 -2.61 2.64
C LEU A 37 -8.09 -3.43 1.92
N PHE A 38 -8.31 -3.18 0.63
CA PHE A 38 -9.25 -3.97 -0.19
C PHE A 38 -8.72 -5.39 -0.47
N SER A 39 -7.40 -5.55 -0.62
CA SER A 39 -6.76 -6.86 -0.79
C SER A 39 -6.65 -7.67 0.51
N PHE A 40 -6.67 -7.01 1.66
CA PHE A 40 -6.56 -7.62 2.98
C PHE A 40 -7.77 -8.50 3.35
N GLY A 41 -8.93 -8.21 2.74
CA GLY A 41 -10.18 -8.94 2.98
C GLY A 41 -10.41 -10.18 2.10
N ASP A 42 -9.63 -10.36 1.03
CA ASP A 42 -9.84 -11.43 0.04
C ASP A 42 -9.08 -12.74 0.39
N GLY A 43 -8.25 -12.72 1.45
CA GLY A 43 -7.38 -13.82 1.87
C GLY A 43 -7.97 -14.82 2.86
N CYS A 44 -9.28 -15.13 2.76
CA CYS A 44 -9.87 -16.25 3.51
C CYS A 44 -9.68 -17.59 2.79
#